data_AF-K1U1W6-F1
#
_entry.id   AF-K1U1W6-F1
#
_cell.length_a   1.000
_cell.length_b   1.000
_cell.length_c   1.000
_cell.angle_alpha   90.00
_cell.angle_beta   90.00
_cell.angle_gamma   90.00
#
_symmetry.space_group_name_H-M   'P 1'
#
loop_
_entity.id
_entity.type
_entity.pdbx_description
1 polymer ?
#
loop_
_entity_poly.entity_id
_entity_poly.type
_entity_poly.pdbx_seq_one_letter_code
_entity_poly.pdbx_strand_id
1 'polypeptide(L)'
;MLNVGRGSTVDCLALADAVHSGHLFGAALDVTDPEPLPSDHPLWSEPNVIITPHISGRFSLAKTLDNIVEIFIHNLKLYAAGQPVDNQVSRTTHYVSGGSGGQRLVCGMP
;
A
#
# COMPACT_ATOMS: atom_id res chain seq x y z
N MET A 1 -6.06 -12.27 10.58
CA MET A 1 -5.01 -11.66 9.74
C MET A 1 -5.49 -10.31 9.22
N LEU A 2 -4.62 -9.32 9.04
CA LEU A 2 -4.97 -8.02 8.46
C LEU A 2 -3.99 -7.72 7.32
N ASN A 3 -4.50 -7.31 6.14
CA ASN A 3 -3.65 -6.85 5.04
C ASN A 3 -4.20 -5.57 4.41
N VAL A 4 -3.47 -4.48 4.60
CA VAL A 4 -3.67 -3.16 3.96
C VAL A 4 -2.42 -2.73 3.18
N GLY A 5 -1.53 -3.69 2.89
CA GLY A 5 -0.24 -3.45 2.24
C GLY A 5 -0.29 -3.66 0.74
N ARG A 6 0.01 -4.89 0.31
CA ARG A 6 -0.06 -5.33 -1.10
C ARG A 6 -0.74 -6.70 -1.16
N GLY A 7 -1.56 -6.92 -2.19
CA GLY A 7 -2.24 -8.18 -2.41
C GLY A 7 -1.25 -9.34 -2.54
N SER A 8 -0.21 -9.13 -3.35
CA SER A 8 0.83 -10.14 -3.66
C SER A 8 1.69 -10.57 -2.48
N THR A 9 1.57 -9.92 -1.32
CA THR A 9 2.25 -10.37 -0.09
C THR A 9 1.61 -11.63 0.49
N VAL A 10 0.37 -11.94 0.11
CA VAL A 10 -0.41 -13.06 0.67
C VAL A 10 -0.99 -13.90 -0.46
N ASP A 11 -0.80 -15.21 -0.39
CA ASP A 11 -1.52 -16.14 -1.23
C ASP A 11 -3.00 -16.19 -0.78
N CYS A 12 -3.91 -15.67 -1.61
CA CYS A 12 -5.33 -15.57 -1.28
C CYS A 12 -6.02 -16.93 -1.17
N LEU A 13 -5.56 -17.96 -1.88
CA LEU A 13 -6.11 -19.31 -1.78
C LEU A 13 -5.67 -19.97 -0.47
N ALA A 14 -4.38 -19.89 -0.15
CA ALA A 14 -3.87 -20.40 1.13
C ALA A 14 -4.51 -19.68 2.33
N LEU A 15 -4.80 -18.38 2.19
CA LEU A 15 -5.55 -17.63 3.20
C LEU A 15 -6.98 -18.16 3.35
N ALA A 16 -7.67 -18.46 2.25
CA ALA A 16 -9.01 -19.04 2.29
C ALA A 16 -9.00 -20.36 3.04
N ASP A 17 -8.07 -21.27 2.72
CA ASP A 17 -7.92 -22.56 3.39
C ASP A 17 -7.61 -22.40 4.88
N ALA A 18 -6.75 -21.45 5.25
CA ALA A 18 -6.39 -21.18 6.63
C ALA A 18 -7.56 -20.64 7.45
N VAL A 19 -8.41 -19.78 6.87
CA VAL A 19 -9.62 -19.29 7.55
C VAL A 19 -10.68 -20.40 7.62
N HIS A 20 -10.91 -21.10 6.52
CA HIS A 20 -11.91 -22.17 6.41
C HIS A 20 -11.65 -23.30 7.44
N SER A 21 -10.39 -23.72 7.56
CA SER A 21 -9.97 -24.75 8.52
C SER A 21 -10.01 -24.28 9.98
N GLY A 22 -10.23 -22.99 10.24
CA GLY A 22 -10.17 -22.39 11.56
C GLY A 22 -8.75 -22.20 12.09
N HIS A 23 -7.71 -22.45 11.28
CA HIS A 23 -6.33 -22.13 11.64
C HIS A 23 -6.15 -20.63 11.90
N LEU A 24 -6.81 -19.80 11.08
CA LEU A 24 -7.00 -18.39 11.33
C LEU A 24 -8.45 -18.14 11.72
N PHE A 25 -8.67 -17.38 12.79
CA PHE A 25 -10.02 -16.97 13.18
C PHE A 25 -10.75 -16.18 12.08
N GLY A 26 -10.02 -15.36 11.32
CA GLY A 26 -10.58 -14.53 10.26
C GLY A 26 -9.55 -13.63 9.59
N ALA A 27 -9.99 -12.87 8.59
CA ALA A 27 -9.15 -11.93 7.84
C ALA A 27 -9.88 -10.61 7.52
N ALA A 28 -9.14 -9.50 7.47
CA ALA A 28 -9.62 -8.27 6.87
C ALA A 28 -8.63 -7.78 5.81
N LEU A 29 -9.12 -7.55 4.59
CA LEU A 29 -8.32 -7.29 3.40
C LEU A 29 -8.81 -6.00 2.72
N ASP A 30 -7.91 -5.06 2.52
CA ASP A 30 -8.11 -3.90 1.62
C ASP A 30 -7.44 -4.13 0.26
N VAL A 31 -6.55 -5.12 0.17
CA VAL A 31 -5.74 -5.45 -1.00
C VAL A 31 -5.84 -6.95 -1.31
N THR A 32 -5.86 -7.29 -2.60
CA THR A 32 -5.95 -8.68 -3.09
C THR A 32 -5.07 -8.85 -4.33
N ASP A 33 -4.74 -10.09 -4.68
CA ASP A 33 -4.02 -10.41 -5.92
C ASP A 33 -4.67 -11.63 -6.59
N PRO A 34 -5.27 -11.48 -7.79
CA PRO A 34 -5.38 -10.25 -8.58
C PRO A 34 -6.34 -9.23 -7.96
N GLU A 35 -6.23 -7.97 -8.39
CA GLU A 35 -7.11 -6.88 -7.98
C GLU A 35 -7.90 -6.35 -9.20
N PRO A 36 -9.25 -6.40 -9.19
CA PRO A 36 -10.13 -6.87 -8.12
C PRO A 36 -10.12 -8.40 -7.97
N LEU A 37 -10.42 -8.89 -6.76
CA LEU A 37 -10.55 -10.31 -6.49
C LEU A 37 -11.66 -10.93 -7.36
N PRO A 38 -11.42 -12.07 -8.04
CA PRO A 38 -12.43 -12.72 -8.88
C PRO A 38 -13.70 -13.01 -8.09
N SER A 39 -14.87 -12.84 -8.71
CA SER A 39 -16.17 -12.96 -8.03
C SER A 39 -16.47 -14.38 -7.53
N ASP A 40 -15.80 -15.38 -8.09
CA ASP A 40 -15.89 -16.79 -7.73
C ASP A 40 -14.83 -17.23 -6.70
N HIS A 41 -14.01 -16.32 -6.19
CA HIS A 41 -12.96 -16.64 -5.24
C HIS A 41 -13.53 -17.06 -3.85
N PRO A 42 -12.99 -18.11 -3.20
CA PRO A 42 -13.55 -18.68 -1.97
C PRO A 42 -13.63 -17.71 -0.79
N LEU A 43 -12.68 -16.76 -0.67
CA LEU A 43 -12.71 -15.73 0.37
C LEU A 43 -14.03 -14.94 0.44
N TRP A 44 -14.78 -14.81 -0.67
CA TRP A 44 -16.10 -14.16 -0.65
C TRP A 44 -17.15 -14.93 0.16
N SER A 45 -16.97 -16.24 0.34
CA SER A 45 -17.90 -17.11 1.08
C SER A 45 -17.52 -17.30 2.54
N GLU A 46 -16.35 -16.83 2.96
CA GLU A 46 -15.85 -17.05 4.32
C GLU A 46 -16.51 -16.06 5.32
N PRO A 47 -17.24 -16.55 6.34
CA PRO A 47 -18.04 -15.68 7.22
C PRO A 47 -17.19 -14.77 8.12
N ASN A 48 -15.93 -15.14 8.36
CA ASN A 48 -14.99 -14.37 9.18
C ASN A 48 -14.00 -13.55 8.33
N VAL A 49 -14.31 -13.32 7.04
CA VAL A 49 -13.50 -12.51 6.14
C VAL A 49 -14.23 -11.23 5.77
N ILE A 50 -13.54 -10.10 5.94
CA ILE A 50 -14.00 -8.78 5.49
C ILE A 50 -13.10 -8.33 4.34
N ILE A 51 -13.69 -7.99 3.20
CA ILE A 51 -12.97 -7.47 2.05
C ILE A 51 -13.52 -6.07 1.74
N THR A 52 -12.64 -5.08 1.70
CA THR A 52 -12.93 -3.73 1.21
C THR A 52 -12.25 -3.51 -0.14
N PRO A 53 -12.77 -2.61 -1.00
CA PRO A 53 -11.98 -2.09 -2.11
C PRO A 53 -10.68 -1.44 -1.60
N HIS A 54 -9.65 -1.34 -2.42
CA HIS A 54 -8.34 -0.76 -2.04
C HIS A 54 -8.41 0.75 -1.81
N ILE A 55 -8.87 1.14 -0.62
CA ILE A 55 -9.16 2.54 -0.26
C ILE A 55 -8.61 2.94 1.11
N SER A 56 -7.88 2.07 1.80
CA SER A 56 -7.28 2.39 3.11
C SER A 56 -6.23 3.50 3.03
N GLY A 57 -5.55 3.66 1.89
CA GLY A 57 -4.50 4.67 1.64
C GLY A 57 -4.98 6.11 1.45
N ARG A 58 -6.23 6.43 1.79
CA ARG A 58 -6.79 7.79 1.68
C ARG A 58 -6.17 8.74 2.72
N PHE A 59 -6.52 10.02 2.58
CA PHE A 59 -6.09 11.12 3.45
C PHE A 59 -7.19 11.54 4.43
N SER A 60 -7.63 10.61 5.29
CA SER A 60 -8.73 10.85 6.23
C SER A 60 -8.41 11.91 7.32
N LEU A 61 -7.14 12.22 7.53
CA LEU A 61 -6.68 13.31 8.41
C LEU A 61 -6.17 14.47 7.54
N ALA A 62 -6.58 15.70 7.86
CA ALA A 62 -6.13 16.90 7.15
C ALA A 62 -4.60 16.99 7.05
N LYS A 63 -3.90 16.68 8.15
CA LYS A 63 -2.43 16.69 8.17
C LYS A 63 -1.79 15.70 7.18
N THR A 64 -2.44 14.57 6.91
CA THR A 64 -1.95 13.62 5.90
C THR A 64 -2.02 14.24 4.50
N LEU A 65 -3.09 14.95 4.18
CA LEU A 65 -3.21 15.66 2.91
C LEU A 65 -2.15 16.76 2.80
N ASP A 66 -2.00 17.58 3.84
CA ASP A 66 -1.00 18.66 3.85
C ASP A 66 0.40 18.12 3.60
N ASN A 67 0.80 17.05 4.31
CA ASN A 67 2.11 16.43 4.12
C ASN A 67 2.33 15.90 2.69
N ILE A 68 1.31 15.27 2.09
CA ILE A 68 1.39 14.77 0.70
C ILE A 68 1.60 15.93 -0.27
N VAL A 69 0.83 17.01 -0.10
CA VAL A 69 0.91 18.20 -0.96
C VAL A 69 2.24 18.92 -0.77
N GLU A 70 2.72 19.06 0.46
CA GLU A 70 4.02 19.67 0.78
C GLU A 70 5.17 18.91 0.09
N ILE A 71 5.20 17.57 0.21
CA ILE A 71 6.21 16.73 -0.45
C ILE A 71 6.12 16.86 -1.98
N PHE A 72 4.90 16.91 -2.54
CA PHE A 72 4.72 17.09 -3.98
C PHE A 72 5.23 18.45 -4.46
N ILE A 73 4.87 19.54 -3.78
CA ILE A 73 5.32 20.90 -4.14
C ILE A 73 6.83 21.02 -4.03
N HIS A 74 7.44 20.45 -3.00
CA HIS A 74 8.89 20.39 -2.84
C HIS A 74 9.57 19.73 -4.05
N ASN A 75 9.13 18.52 -4.41
CA ASN A 75 9.69 17.78 -5.54
C ASN A 75 9.40 18.43 -6.90
N LEU A 76 8.24 19.09 -7.05
CA LEU A 76 7.91 19.83 -8.28
C LEU A 76 8.90 20.98 -8.53
N LYS A 77 9.33 21.69 -7.47
CA LYS A 77 10.34 22.75 -7.57
C LYS A 77 11.70 22.20 -8.01
N LEU A 78 12.15 21.10 -7.39
CA LEU A 78 13.41 20.44 -7.75
C LEU A 78 13.37 19.97 -9.22
N TYR A 79 12.28 19.33 -9.61
CA TYR A 79 12.07 18.86 -10.98
C TYR A 79 12.12 20.01 -11.99
N ALA A 80 11.41 21.12 -11.73
CA ALA A 80 11.40 22.30 -12.60
C ALA A 80 12.78 22.96 -12.72
N ALA A 81 13.64 22.84 -11.70
CA ALA A 81 15.02 23.33 -11.70
C ALA A 81 16.03 22.34 -12.29
N GLY A 82 15.59 21.17 -12.77
CA GLY A 82 16.48 20.11 -13.28
C GLY A 82 17.32 19.44 -12.18
N GLN A 83 16.92 19.57 -10.92
CA GLN A 83 17.60 18.97 -9.77
C GLN A 83 17.05 17.57 -9.48
N PRO A 84 17.84 16.68 -8.86
CA PRO A 84 17.35 15.39 -8.39
C PRO A 84 16.18 15.57 -7.41
N VAL A 85 15.07 14.88 -7.65
CA VAL A 85 13.93 14.85 -6.72
C VAL A 85 14.24 13.93 -5.53
N ASP A 86 13.62 14.22 -4.40
CA ASP A 86 13.71 13.41 -3.18
C ASP A 86 12.67 12.28 -3.17
N ASN A 87 12.87 11.27 -2.31
CA ASN A 87 12.04 10.06 -2.18
C ASN A 87 11.94 9.22 -3.46
N GLN A 88 12.99 9.19 -4.27
CA GLN A 88 13.02 8.36 -5.48
C GLN A 88 12.92 6.87 -5.15
N VAL A 89 12.03 6.19 -5.86
CA VAL A 89 11.84 4.73 -5.77
C VAL A 89 12.62 4.06 -6.90
N SER A 90 13.42 3.05 -6.56
CA SER A 90 14.10 2.22 -7.54
C SER A 90 13.10 1.44 -8.38
N ARG A 91 13.25 1.45 -9.70
CA ARG A 91 12.41 0.65 -10.61
C ARG A 91 12.68 -0.86 -10.53
N THR A 92 13.82 -1.25 -9.98
CA THR A 92 14.21 -2.65 -9.85
C THR A 92 13.75 -3.23 -8.52
N THR A 93 13.91 -2.48 -7.43
CA THR A 93 13.56 -2.98 -6.09
C THR A 93 12.18 -2.52 -5.63
N HIS A 94 11.59 -1.50 -6.28
CA HIS A 94 10.33 -0.86 -5.86
C HIS A 94 10.37 -0.22 -4.47
N TYR A 95 11.58 0.00 -3.92
CA TYR A 95 11.79 0.71 -2.65
C TYR A 95 12.71 1.92 -2.85
N VAL A 96 12.63 2.87 -1.93
CA VAL A 96 13.62 3.96 -1.82
C VAL A 96 14.95 3.35 -1.41
N SER A 97 16.00 3.63 -2.17
CA SER A 97 17.35 3.13 -1.91
C SER A 97 18.35 4.30 -1.85
N GLY A 98 19.51 4.10 -1.21
CA GLY A 98 20.57 5.11 -1.24
C GLY A 98 21.17 5.34 -2.65
N GLY A 99 20.92 4.44 -3.60
CA GLY A 99 21.37 4.56 -4.99
C GLY A 99 20.39 5.29 -5.91
N SER A 100 19.15 5.50 -5.46
CA SER A 100 18.20 6.42 -6.10
C SER A 100 18.58 7.84 -5.67
N GLY A 101 18.78 8.75 -6.63
CA GLY A 101 19.21 10.13 -6.32
C GLY A 101 18.25 10.87 -5.37
N GLY A 102 18.70 12.01 -4.84
CA GLY A 102 17.95 12.78 -3.83
C GLY A 102 18.03 12.18 -2.43
N GLN A 103 17.32 12.77 -1.49
CA GLN A 103 17.26 12.36 -0.08
C GLN A 103 15.93 11.67 0.25
N ARG A 104 15.91 10.90 1.34
CA ARG A 104 14.68 10.38 1.92
C ARG A 104 14.12 11.40 2.91
N LEU A 105 12.99 12.00 2.57
CA LEU A 105 12.27 12.90 3.48
C LEU A 105 11.49 12.07 4.50
N VAL A 106 11.47 12.52 5.74
CA VAL A 106 10.66 11.96 6.82
C VAL A 106 9.61 13.00 7.25
N CYS A 107 8.46 12.53 7.71
CA CYS A 107 7.40 13.39 8.21
C CYS A 107 7.92 14.24 9.39
N GLY A 108 7.79 15.57 9.29
CA GLY A 108 8.22 16.51 10.35
C GLY A 108 9.58 17.18 10.12
N MET A 109 10.14 17.13 8.92
CA MET A 109 11.25 18.04 8.56
C MET A 109 10.70 19.46 8.36
N PRO A 110 11.43 20.50 8.81
CA PRO A 110 11.03 21.90 8.65
C PRO A 110 10.97 22.35 7.19
#